data_AF-A0A420Z9B7-F1
#
_entry.id   AF-A0A420Z9B7-F1
#
_cell.length_a   1.000
_cell.length_b   1.000
_cell.length_c   1.000
_cell.angle_alpha   90.00
_cell.angle_beta   90.00
_cell.angle_gamma   90.00
#
_symmetry.space_group_name_H-M   'P 1'
#
loop_
_entity.id
_entity.type
_entity.pdbx_description
1 polymer ?
#
loop_
_entity_poly.entity_id
_entity_poly.type
_entity_poly.pdbx_seq_one_letter_code
_entity_poly.pdbx_strand_id
1 'polypeptide(L)'
;MLTLDWLGQDDEIIRTQITLTTGLKKLIENNAKKKKQSLSEYLRRAALLNLLIDKGEEEDLDKLADRVVGSVNLKNHVEWKNKQAVNKWVRDLRSEWK
;
A
#
# COMPACT_ATOMS: atom_id res chain seq x y z
N MET A 1 -10.36 -16.64 -9.78
CA MET A 1 -9.24 -16.47 -10.74
C MET A 1 -9.00 -14.98 -10.83
N LEU A 2 -7.99 -14.45 -10.15
CA LEU A 2 -7.66 -13.02 -10.18
C LEU A 2 -7.07 -12.73 -11.57
N THR A 3 -7.83 -12.09 -12.44
CA THR A 3 -7.39 -11.68 -13.77
C THR A 3 -6.36 -10.56 -13.63
N LEU A 4 -5.33 -10.64 -14.47
CA LEU A 4 -4.17 -9.75 -14.51
C LEU A 4 -4.51 -8.35 -15.08
N ASP A 5 -5.72 -7.85 -14.87
CA ASP A 5 -6.26 -6.65 -15.54
C ASP A 5 -5.66 -5.31 -15.03
N TRP A 6 -4.71 -5.37 -14.08
CA TRP A 6 -4.04 -4.17 -13.53
C TRP A 6 -2.80 -3.73 -14.30
N LEU A 7 -2.20 -4.61 -15.11
CA LEU A 7 -1.17 -4.21 -16.07
C LEU A 7 -1.92 -3.74 -17.30
N GLY A 8 -1.96 -2.42 -17.52
CA GLY A 8 -2.54 -1.85 -18.73
C GLY A 8 -2.00 -2.58 -19.95
N GLN A 9 -2.86 -2.81 -20.96
CA GLN A 9 -2.46 -3.54 -22.18
C GLN A 9 -1.26 -2.91 -22.91
N ASP A 10 -0.91 -1.67 -22.55
CA ASP A 10 0.19 -0.88 -23.12
C ASP A 10 1.39 -0.69 -22.16
N ASP A 11 1.46 -1.41 -21.03
CA ASP A 11 2.57 -1.24 -20.07
C ASP A 11 3.85 -1.95 -20.56
N GLU A 12 4.94 -1.20 -20.69
CA GLU A 12 6.20 -1.70 -21.23
C GLU A 12 6.91 -2.60 -20.20
N ILE A 13 7.33 -3.80 -20.62
CA ILE A 13 8.06 -4.72 -19.74
C ILE A 13 9.49 -4.21 -19.53
N ILE A 14 9.73 -3.56 -18.39
CA ILE A 14 11.07 -3.11 -17.99
C ILE A 14 11.82 -4.23 -17.25
N ARG A 15 13.03 -4.55 -17.70
CA ARG A 15 13.93 -5.47 -16.98
C ARG A 15 14.62 -4.74 -15.83
N THR A 16 14.46 -5.27 -14.63
CA THR A 16 15.07 -4.73 -13.42
C THR A 16 16.04 -5.74 -12.81
N GLN A 17 17.23 -5.30 -12.42
CA GLN A 17 18.17 -6.11 -11.65
C GLN A 17 17.94 -5.88 -10.16
N ILE A 18 17.90 -6.97 -9.39
CA ILE A 18 17.77 -6.93 -7.94
C ILE A 18 18.90 -7.71 -7.28
N THR A 19 19.43 -7.19 -6.19
CA THR A 19 20.44 -7.88 -5.37
C THR A 19 19.74 -8.61 -4.23
N LEU A 20 20.04 -9.90 -4.08
CA LEU A 20 19.53 -10.72 -2.99
C LEU A 20 20.70 -11.35 -2.25
N THR A 21 20.58 -11.46 -0.93
CA THR A 21 21.50 -12.30 -0.15
C THR A 21 21.33 -13.76 -0.57
N THR A 22 22.39 -14.56 -0.45
CA THR A 22 22.37 -15.98 -0.87
C THR A 22 21.29 -16.79 -0.17
N GLY A 23 21.08 -16.56 1.13
CA GLY A 23 20.03 -17.21 1.92
C GLY A 23 18.64 -16.87 1.41
N LEU A 24 18.38 -15.58 1.13
CA LEU A 24 17.11 -15.12 0.63
C LEU A 24 16.80 -15.67 -0.77
N LYS A 25 17.78 -15.67 -1.69
CA LYS A 25 17.63 -16.27 -3.02
C LYS A 25 17.19 -17.74 -2.93
N LYS A 26 17.89 -18.55 -2.11
CA LYS A 26 17.55 -19.97 -1.92
C LYS A 26 16.14 -20.15 -1.36
N LEU A 27 15.76 -19.33 -0.38
CA LEU A 27 14.43 -19.39 0.23
C LEU A 27 13.33 -19.09 -0.80
N ILE A 28 13.52 -18.05 -1.60
CA ILE A 28 12.58 -17.67 -2.67
C ILE A 28 12.50 -18.78 -3.72
N GLU A 29 13.63 -19.30 -4.20
CA GLU A 29 13.65 -20.40 -5.18
C GLU A 29 12.93 -21.65 -4.68
N ASN A 30 13.13 -22.02 -3.41
CA ASN A 30 12.44 -23.16 -2.81
C ASN A 30 10.92 -22.94 -2.75
N ASN A 31 10.47 -21.74 -2.40
CA ASN A 31 9.06 -21.41 -2.37
C ASN A 31 8.44 -21.32 -3.78
N ALA A 32 9.17 -20.77 -4.75
CA ALA A 32 8.75 -20.73 -6.15
C ALA A 32 8.56 -22.15 -6.70
N LYS A 33 9.50 -23.07 -6.42
CA LYS A 33 9.39 -24.49 -6.78
C LYS A 33 8.15 -25.15 -6.16
N LYS A 34 7.90 -24.95 -4.87
CA LYS A 34 6.70 -25.47 -4.18
C LYS A 34 5.40 -24.99 -4.84
N LYS A 35 5.38 -23.75 -5.32
CA LYS A 35 4.24 -23.15 -6.04
C LYS A 35 4.23 -23.44 -7.53
N LYS A 36 5.18 -24.22 -8.07
CA LYS A 36 5.36 -24.52 -9.49
C LYS A 36 5.47 -23.25 -10.36
N GLN A 37 6.19 -22.24 -9.86
CA GLN A 37 6.38 -20.95 -10.52
C GLN A 37 7.85 -20.74 -10.87
N SER A 38 8.09 -19.97 -11.95
CA SER A 38 9.42 -19.43 -12.20
C SER A 38 9.80 -18.39 -11.13
N LEU A 39 11.10 -18.16 -10.92
CA LEU A 39 11.57 -17.15 -9.96
C LEU A 39 11.00 -15.76 -10.28
N SER A 40 11.02 -15.36 -11.56
CA SER A 40 10.51 -14.07 -12.02
C SER A 40 8.99 -13.95 -11.83
N GLU A 41 8.23 -15.01 -12.07
CA GLU A 41 6.79 -15.01 -11.84
C GLU A 41 6.46 -14.90 -10.34
N TYR A 42 7.17 -15.66 -9.52
CA TYR A 42 7.01 -15.61 -8.07
C TYR A 42 7.28 -14.21 -7.53
N LEU A 43 8.38 -13.57 -7.97
CA LEU A 43 8.74 -12.21 -7.56
C LEU A 43 7.72 -11.17 -8.03
N ARG A 44 7.23 -11.24 -9.28
CA ARG A 44 6.18 -10.34 -9.77
C ARG A 44 4.90 -10.47 -8.95
N ARG A 45 4.47 -11.71 -8.65
CA ARG A 45 3.30 -11.93 -7.81
C ARG A 45 3.50 -11.43 -6.37
N ALA A 46 4.68 -11.63 -5.79
CA ALA A 46 4.99 -11.12 -4.46
C ALA A 46 4.95 -9.59 -4.42
N ALA A 47 5.53 -8.92 -5.42
CA ALA A 47 5.48 -7.47 -5.54
C ALA A 47 4.04 -6.95 -5.68
N LEU A 48 3.23 -7.61 -6.52
CA LEU A 48 1.81 -7.25 -6.68
C LEU A 48 1.02 -7.44 -5.38
N LEU A 49 1.25 -8.54 -4.66
CA LEU A 49 0.58 -8.81 -3.39
C LEU A 49 0.93 -7.75 -2.34
N ASN A 50 2.20 -7.37 -2.22
CA ASN A 50 2.60 -6.30 -1.30
C ASN A 50 1.89 -4.99 -1.66
N LEU A 51 1.88 -4.61 -2.95
CA LEU A 51 1.21 -3.40 -3.40
C LEU A 51 -0.30 -3.39 -3.11
N LEU A 52 -0.96 -4.55 -3.20
CA LEU A 52 -2.37 -4.69 -2.85
C LEU A 52 -2.61 -4.60 -1.34
N ILE A 53 -1.71 -5.17 -0.54
CA ILE A 53 -1.77 -5.07 0.93
C ILE A 53 -1.59 -3.61 1.35
N ASP A 54 -0.55 -2.94 0.85
CA ASP A 54 -0.26 -1.54 1.16
C ASP A 54 -1.44 -0.63 0.83
N LYS A 55 -2.08 -0.83 -0.33
CA LYS A 55 -3.29 -0.08 -0.71
C LYS A 55 -4.48 -0.38 0.18
N GLY A 56 -4.69 -1.65 0.54
CA GLY A 56 -5.76 -2.04 1.47
C GLY A 56 -5.57 -1.41 2.85
N GLU A 57 -4.34 -1.40 3.35
CA GLU A 57 -3.99 -0.75 4.63
C GLU A 57 -4.20 0.76 4.56
N GLU A 58 -3.82 1.42 3.47
CA GLU A 58 -4.06 2.86 3.26
C GLU A 58 -5.56 3.18 3.26
N GLU A 59 -6.36 2.42 2.50
CA GLU A 59 -7.82 2.59 2.48
C GLU A 59 -8.48 2.35 3.83
N ASP A 60 -8.03 1.35 4.59
CA ASP A 60 -8.58 1.03 5.90
C ASP A 60 -8.21 2.09 6.94
N LEU A 61 -6.98 2.63 6.87
CA LEU A 61 -6.57 3.77 7.68
C LEU A 61 -7.40 5.01 7.37
N ASP A 62 -7.68 5.27 6.09
CA ASP A 62 -8.54 6.39 5.68
C ASP A 62 -9.97 6.21 6.20
N LYS A 63 -10.56 5.01 6.07
CA LYS A 63 -11.88 4.71 6.63
C LYS A 63 -11.90 4.85 8.16
N LEU A 64 -10.84 4.44 8.84
CA LEU A 64 -10.71 4.58 10.28
C LEU A 64 -10.63 6.06 10.67
N ALA A 65 -9.78 6.84 10.01
CA ALA A 65 -9.67 8.28 10.21
C ALA A 65 -11.02 8.97 10.02
N ASP A 66 -11.75 8.61 8.96
CA ASP A 66 -13.08 9.12 8.66
C ASP A 66 -14.10 8.83 9.77
N ARG A 67 -14.10 7.61 10.31
CA ARG A 67 -14.96 7.22 11.43
C ARG A 67 -14.61 7.96 12.71
N VAL A 68 -13.31 8.12 13.00
CA VAL A 68 -12.85 8.87 14.17
C VAL A 68 -13.30 10.32 14.06
N VAL A 69 -13.02 11.00 12.95
CA VAL A 69 -13.46 12.39 12.74
C VAL A 69 -14.98 12.52 12.78
N GLY A 70 -15.72 11.57 12.21
CA GLY A 70 -17.19 11.56 12.22
C GLY A 70 -17.83 11.28 13.59
N SER A 71 -17.08 10.65 14.52
CA SER A 71 -17.54 10.34 15.89
C SER A 71 -17.24 11.45 16.91
N VAL A 72 -16.38 12.42 16.55
CA VAL A 72 -16.14 13.59 17.37
C VAL A 72 -17.27 14.61 17.19
N ASN A 73 -17.76 15.19 18.29
CA ASN A 73 -18.64 16.34 18.21
C ASN A 73 -17.85 17.58 17.72
N LEU A 74 -17.87 17.77 16.40
CA LEU A 74 -17.18 18.84 15.66
C LEU A 74 -17.46 20.26 16.19
N LYS A 75 -18.56 20.47 16.92
CA LYS A 75 -18.92 21.77 17.49
C LYS A 75 -18.09 22.19 18.70
N ASN A 76 -17.37 21.26 19.33
CA ASN A 76 -16.64 21.52 20.58
C ASN A 76 -15.19 21.98 20.38
N HIS A 77 -14.65 21.91 19.15
CA HIS A 77 -13.28 22.30 18.86
C HIS A 77 -13.26 23.48 17.88
N VAL A 78 -12.47 24.52 18.20
CA VAL A 78 -12.50 25.85 17.54
C VAL A 78 -12.29 25.75 16.02
N GLU A 79 -11.44 24.81 15.59
CA GLU A 79 -11.03 24.67 14.19
C GLU A 79 -11.68 23.50 13.45
N TRP A 80 -12.38 22.59 14.14
CA TRP A 80 -12.91 21.36 13.55
C TRP A 80 -14.36 21.51 13.09
N LYS A 81 -14.66 22.59 12.35
CA LYS A 81 -16.03 22.92 11.93
C LYS A 81 -16.63 21.90 10.95
N ASN A 82 -15.77 21.21 10.21
CA ASN A 82 -16.11 20.12 9.29
C ASN A 82 -14.89 19.21 9.08
N LYS A 83 -15.11 18.03 8.49
CA LYS A 83 -14.06 17.04 8.21
C LYS A 83 -12.87 17.59 7.40
N GLN A 84 -13.13 18.49 6.45
CA GLN A 84 -12.09 19.11 5.62
C GLN A 84 -11.18 20.03 6.46
N ALA A 85 -11.74 20.76 7.41
CA ALA A 85 -11.00 21.61 8.33
C ALA A 85 -10.14 20.80 9.30
N VAL A 86 -10.64 19.64 9.76
CA VAL A 86 -9.84 18.69 10.56
C VAL A 86 -8.63 18.19 9.76
N ASN A 87 -8.85 17.74 8.52
CA ASN A 87 -7.77 17.23 7.67
C ASN A 87 -6.73 18.30 7.35
N LYS A 88 -7.18 19.54 7.10
CA LYS A 88 -6.29 20.70 6.91
C LYS A 88 -5.47 20.97 8.17
N TRP A 89 -6.10 21.03 9.33
CA TRP A 89 -5.43 21.26 10.61
C TRP A 89 -4.37 20.19 10.92
N VAL A 90 -4.67 18.90 10.72
CA VAL A 90 -3.69 17.81 10.89
C VAL A 90 -2.52 17.96 9.92
N ARG A 91 -2.78 18.35 8.66
CA ARG A 91 -1.74 18.56 7.65
C ARG A 91 -0.82 19.72 8.04
N ASP A 92 -1.38 20.82 8.53
CA ASP A 92 -0.64 22.01 8.96
C ASP A 92 0.24 21.67 10.19
N LEU A 93 -0.30 20.97 11.19
CA LEU A 93 0.46 20.44 12.33
C LEU A 93 1.65 19.56 11.94
N ARG A 94 1.47 18.64 10.98
CA ARG A 94 2.55 17.78 10.48
C ARG A 94 3.65 18.57 9.77
N SER A 95 3.33 19.73 9.22
CA SER A 95 4.31 20.60 8.56
C SER A 95 5.13 21.42 9.56
N GLU A 96 4.54 21.80 10.70
CA GLU A 96 5.20 22.54 11.77
C GLU A 96 6.11 21.69 12.65
N TRP A 97 5.93 20.36 12.64
CA TRP A 97 6.78 19.40 13.35
C TRP A 97 8.09 19.06 12.61
N LYS A 98 8.32 19.61 11.42
CA LYS A 98 9.58 19.51 10.67
C LYS A 98 10.49 20.69 10.94
#